data_AF-A0A7Y0SA04-F1
#
_entry.id   AF-A0A7Y0SA04-F1
#
_cell.length_a   1.000
_cell.length_b   1.000
_cell.length_c   1.000
_cell.angle_alpha   90.00
_cell.angle_beta   90.00
_cell.angle_gamma   90.00
#
_symmetry.space_group_name_H-M   'P 1'
#
loop_
_entity.id
_entity.type
_entity.pdbx_description
1 polymer ?
#
loop_
_entity_poly.entity_id
_entity_poly.type
_entity_poly.pdbx_seq_one_letter_code
_entity_poly.pdbx_strand_id
1 'polypeptide(L)'
;GMIESLNRYGLFIYPLEGEQNWFRFHNLFGEFLSHERQARIPQQEKDLHRNAAIAWLQQKAPHQAIHHAQKSNDKDLVVEILNEFGWKMFNQGELSTLESSINKLDDDLLFSHPKL
;
A
#
# COMPACT_ATOMS: atom_id res chain seq x y z
N GLY A 1 -24.61 -1.17 3.77
CA GLY A 1 -23.38 -1.98 3.92
C GLY A 1 -22.71 -1.70 5.25
N MET A 2 -21.79 -2.56 5.71
CA MET A 2 -21.08 -2.40 7.00
C MET A 2 -20.44 -1.00 7.14
N ILE A 3 -19.89 -0.44 6.07
CA ILE A 3 -19.30 0.91 6.05
C ILE A 3 -20.34 2.01 6.28
N GLU A 4 -21.52 1.92 5.67
CA GLU A 4 -22.60 2.90 5.91
C GLU A 4 -23.11 2.84 7.35
N SER A 5 -23.11 1.64 7.95
CA SER A 5 -23.41 1.46 9.38
C SER A 5 -22.33 2.11 10.25
N LEU A 6 -21.04 1.88 9.96
CA LEU A 6 -19.93 2.50 10.70
C LEU A 6 -19.99 4.04 10.67
N ASN A 7 -20.28 4.64 9.51
CA ASN A 7 -20.46 6.09 9.38
C ASN A 7 -21.63 6.59 10.24
N ARG A 8 -22.76 5.87 10.23
CA ARG A 8 -23.96 6.21 11.00
C ARG A 8 -23.76 6.12 12.51
N TYR A 9 -22.89 5.23 12.99
CA TYR A 9 -22.57 5.07 14.41
C TYR A 9 -21.45 6.01 14.90
N GLY A 10 -21.04 7.00 14.11
CA GLY A 10 -20.02 7.96 14.50
C GLY A 10 -18.61 7.35 14.57
N LEU A 11 -18.38 6.19 13.93
CA LEU A 11 -17.08 5.57 13.85
C LEU A 11 -16.24 6.26 12.77
N PHE A 12 -15.88 7.52 13.03
CA PHE A 12 -14.74 8.24 12.49
C PHE A 12 -14.32 7.88 11.05
N ILE A 13 -15.26 7.72 10.14
CA ILE A 13 -15.01 7.52 8.71
C ILE A 13 -15.77 8.59 7.96
N TYR A 14 -15.23 8.98 6.82
CA TYR A 14 -15.87 9.97 5.99
C TYR A 14 -15.57 9.68 4.52
N PRO A 15 -16.52 10.00 3.64
CA PRO A 15 -16.33 9.80 2.21
C PRO A 15 -15.16 10.65 1.70
N LEU A 16 -14.42 10.13 0.72
CA LEU A 16 -13.53 10.98 -0.06
C LEU A 16 -14.36 11.77 -1.08
N GLU A 17 -14.17 13.09 -1.09
CA GLU A 17 -14.87 13.95 -2.04
C GLU A 17 -14.53 13.55 -3.48
N GLY A 18 -15.56 13.42 -4.33
CA GLY A 18 -15.40 13.08 -5.75
C GLY A 18 -15.28 11.59 -6.06
N GLU A 19 -15.19 10.70 -5.07
CA GLU A 19 -15.02 9.27 -5.28
C GLU A 19 -16.17 8.44 -4.66
N GLN A 20 -17.01 7.85 -5.51
CA GLN A 20 -18.07 6.96 -5.02
C GLN A 20 -17.46 5.71 -4.38
N ASN A 21 -17.99 5.32 -3.23
CA ASN A 21 -17.59 4.13 -2.46
C ASN A 21 -16.19 4.17 -1.82
N TRP A 22 -15.52 5.32 -1.83
CA TRP A 22 -14.25 5.49 -1.12
C TRP A 22 -14.45 6.23 0.20
N PHE A 23 -13.87 5.66 1.25
CA PHE A 23 -13.96 6.17 2.61
C PHE A 23 -12.58 6.15 3.24
N ARG A 24 -12.29 7.15 4.08
CA ARG A 24 -11.08 7.16 4.90
C ARG A 24 -11.43 7.23 6.38
N PHE A 25 -10.62 6.56 7.20
CA PHE A 25 -10.66 6.75 8.64
C PHE A 25 -10.17 8.15 9.00
N HIS A 26 -10.69 8.69 10.09
CA HIS A 26 -10.10 9.82 10.79
C HIS A 26 -8.73 9.42 11.31
N ASN A 27 -7.78 10.35 11.25
CA ASN A 27 -6.38 10.06 11.58
C ASN A 27 -6.23 9.43 12.97
N LEU A 28 -6.87 10.01 13.99
CA LEU A 28 -6.84 9.47 15.37
C LEU A 28 -7.37 8.03 15.46
N PHE A 29 -8.40 7.70 14.69
CA PHE A 29 -8.95 6.35 14.70
C PHE A 29 -8.04 5.38 13.94
N GLY A 30 -7.42 5.81 12.84
CA GLY A 30 -6.39 5.03 12.15
C GLY A 30 -5.16 4.73 13.03
N GLU A 31 -4.72 5.71 13.82
CA GLU A 31 -3.65 5.54 14.82
C GLU A 31 -4.06 4.56 15.92
N PHE A 32 -5.26 4.70 16.46
CA PHE A 32 -5.81 3.77 17.44
C PHE A 32 -5.86 2.33 16.91
N LEU A 33 -6.36 2.12 15.69
CA LEU A 33 -6.41 0.79 15.05
C LEU A 33 -5.01 0.22 14.82
N SER A 34 -4.05 1.07 14.45
CA SER A 34 -2.65 0.65 14.27
C SER A 34 -2.04 0.19 15.59
N HIS A 35 -2.31 0.92 16.67
CA HIS A 35 -1.89 0.54 18.02
C HIS A 35 -2.56 -0.75 18.51
N GLU A 36 -3.88 -0.89 18.33
CA GLU A 36 -4.62 -2.12 18.69
C GLU A 36 -4.11 -3.34 17.90
N ARG A 37 -3.84 -3.18 16.60
CA ARG A 37 -3.24 -4.23 15.78
C ARG A 37 -1.88 -4.64 16.35
N GLN A 38 -1.03 -3.67 16.70
CA GLN A 38 0.28 -3.95 17.28
C GLN A 38 0.18 -4.70 18.62
N ALA A 39 -0.80 -4.36 19.44
CA ALA A 39 -1.00 -4.98 20.75
C ALA A 39 -1.58 -6.40 20.66
N ARG A 40 -2.49 -6.66 19.70
CA ARG A 40 -3.28 -7.89 19.64
C ARG A 40 -2.80 -8.89 18.60
N ILE A 41 -2.39 -8.41 17.42
CA ILE A 41 -2.05 -9.24 16.26
C ILE A 41 -0.81 -8.71 15.50
N PRO A 42 0.31 -8.42 16.19
CA PRO A 42 1.50 -7.85 15.55
C PRO A 42 2.04 -8.70 14.39
N GLN A 43 1.89 -10.03 14.48
CA GLN A 43 2.30 -10.98 13.45
C GLN A 43 1.56 -10.82 12.12
N GLN A 44 0.36 -10.26 12.11
CA GLN A 44 -0.45 -10.09 10.89
C GLN A 44 -0.11 -8.81 10.11
N GLU A 45 0.73 -7.93 10.66
CA GLU A 45 1.06 -6.65 10.00
C GLU A 45 1.53 -6.83 8.56
N LYS A 46 2.46 -7.78 8.33
CA LYS A 46 3.03 -8.01 7.01
C LYS A 46 1.98 -8.50 6.02
N ASP A 47 1.15 -9.47 6.43
CA ASP A 47 0.09 -10.04 5.59
C ASP A 47 -0.97 -9.01 5.24
N LEU A 48 -1.35 -8.15 6.20
CA LEU A 48 -2.28 -7.05 5.97
C LEU A 48 -1.73 -6.05 4.94
N HIS A 49 -0.45 -5.70 5.05
CA HIS A 49 0.21 -4.85 4.06
C HIS A 49 0.29 -5.53 2.69
N ARG A 50 0.61 -6.82 2.62
CA ARG A 50 0.65 -7.58 1.37
C ARG A 50 -0.72 -7.61 0.68
N ASN A 51 -1.77 -7.90 1.44
CA ASN A 51 -3.14 -7.93 0.92
C ASN A 51 -3.59 -6.54 0.44
N ALA A 52 -3.22 -5.48 1.17
CA ALA A 52 -3.49 -4.11 0.74
C ALA A 52 -2.76 -3.78 -0.57
N ALA A 53 -1.50 -4.19 -0.72
CA ALA A 53 -0.75 -3.98 -1.96
C ALA A 53 -1.45 -4.66 -3.16
N ILE A 54 -1.86 -5.92 -3.01
CA ILE A 54 -2.60 -6.67 -4.04
C ILE A 54 -3.92 -5.98 -4.39
N ALA A 55 -4.69 -5.54 -3.39
CA ALA A 55 -5.93 -4.82 -3.63
C ALA A 55 -5.72 -3.50 -4.40
N TRP A 56 -4.64 -2.76 -4.10
CA TRP A 56 -4.31 -1.53 -4.83
C TRP A 56 -3.85 -1.80 -6.28
N LEU A 57 -3.16 -2.92 -6.53
CA LEU A 57 -2.81 -3.33 -7.89
C LEU A 57 -4.04 -3.63 -8.73
N GLN A 58 -5.04 -4.30 -8.15
CA GLN A 58 -6.32 -4.55 -8.84
C GLN A 58 -7.01 -3.25 -9.25
N GLN A 59 -6.80 -2.16 -8.49
CA GLN A 59 -7.31 -0.82 -8.79
C GLN A 59 -6.38 0.02 -9.68
N LYS A 60 -5.29 -0.56 -10.22
CA LYS A 60 -4.26 0.12 -11.03
C LYS A 60 -3.66 1.35 -10.34
N ALA A 61 -3.46 1.25 -9.03
CA ALA A 61 -2.92 2.31 -8.17
C ALA A 61 -1.52 1.92 -7.65
N PRO A 62 -0.48 2.00 -8.50
CA PRO A 62 0.85 1.44 -8.19
C PRO A 62 1.55 2.12 -7.01
N HIS A 63 1.26 3.39 -6.69
CA HIS A 63 1.96 4.08 -5.60
C HIS A 63 1.48 3.58 -4.24
N GLN A 64 0.17 3.42 -4.08
CA GLN A 64 -0.38 2.78 -2.90
C GLN A 64 0.10 1.33 -2.82
N ALA A 65 0.12 0.61 -3.94
CA ALA A 65 0.59 -0.76 -3.97
C ALA A 65 2.04 -0.90 -3.51
N ILE A 66 2.98 -0.12 -4.06
CA ILE A 66 4.40 -0.22 -3.72
C ILE A 66 4.69 0.18 -2.27
N HIS A 67 3.99 1.19 -1.75
CA HIS A 67 4.08 1.59 -0.34
C HIS A 67 3.68 0.44 0.59
N HIS A 68 2.59 -0.26 0.27
CA HIS A 68 2.13 -1.40 1.04
C HIS A 68 3.05 -2.63 0.87
N ALA A 69 3.55 -2.91 -0.33
CA ALA A 69 4.48 -4.03 -0.59
C ALA A 69 5.81 -3.85 0.16
N GLN A 70 6.32 -2.62 0.25
CA GLN A 70 7.50 -2.31 1.05
C GLN A 70 7.26 -2.57 2.55
N LYS A 71 6.09 -2.18 3.07
CA LYS A 71 5.73 -2.40 4.49
C LYS A 71 5.47 -3.88 4.82
N SER A 72 5.05 -4.69 3.84
CA SER A 72 4.97 -6.14 4.04
C SER A 72 6.33 -6.83 4.03
N ASN A 73 7.38 -6.13 3.62
CA ASN A 73 8.72 -6.68 3.41
C ASN A 73 8.71 -7.85 2.39
N ASP A 74 7.79 -7.78 1.42
CA ASP A 74 7.66 -8.73 0.32
C ASP A 74 8.41 -8.15 -0.89
N LYS A 75 9.70 -8.46 -1.00
CA LYS A 75 10.58 -7.89 -2.02
C LYS A 75 10.21 -8.37 -3.43
N ASP A 76 9.74 -9.60 -3.55
CA ASP A 76 9.26 -10.15 -4.82
C ASP A 76 8.06 -9.35 -5.34
N LEU A 77 7.11 -9.02 -4.46
CA LEU A 77 5.98 -8.16 -4.82
C LEU A 77 6.42 -6.75 -5.21
N VAL A 78 7.43 -6.16 -4.55
CA VAL A 78 7.99 -4.85 -4.96
C VAL A 78 8.58 -4.95 -6.38
N VAL A 79 9.34 -6.00 -6.66
CA VAL A 79 9.93 -6.26 -7.98
C VAL A 79 8.85 -6.45 -9.05
N GLU A 80 7.78 -7.19 -8.75
CA GLU A 80 6.64 -7.36 -9.66
C GLU A 80 6.02 -6.01 -10.03
N ILE A 81 5.73 -5.17 -9.03
CA ILE A 81 5.15 -3.83 -9.24
C ILE A 81 6.09 -2.95 -10.07
N LEU A 82 7.38 -2.94 -9.76
CA LEU A 82 8.37 -2.13 -10.49
C LEU A 82 8.54 -2.60 -11.93
N ASN A 83 8.53 -3.91 -12.20
CA ASN A 83 8.61 -4.43 -13.55
C ASN A 83 7.37 -4.07 -14.39
N GLU A 84 6.17 -4.10 -13.79
CA GLU A 84 4.93 -3.79 -14.51
C GLU A 84 4.71 -2.27 -14.68
N PHE A 85 4.94 -1.49 -13.63
CA PHE A 85 4.55 -0.07 -13.59
C PHE A 85 5.74 0.90 -13.61
N GLY A 86 6.97 0.44 -13.38
CA GLY A 86 8.13 1.30 -13.15
C GLY A 86 8.45 2.22 -14.32
N TRP A 87 8.36 1.71 -15.55
CA TRP A 87 8.53 2.55 -16.75
C TRP A 87 7.48 3.66 -16.85
N LYS A 88 6.23 3.36 -16.49
CA LYS A 88 5.16 4.37 -16.50
C LYS A 88 5.39 5.43 -15.43
N MET A 89 5.75 5.02 -14.21
CA MET A 89 6.10 5.92 -13.10
C MET A 89 7.27 6.84 -13.47
N PHE A 90 8.29 6.30 -14.13
CA PHE A 90 9.44 7.08 -14.62
C PHE A 90 8.99 8.18 -15.58
N ASN A 91 8.16 7.85 -16.57
CA ASN A 91 7.62 8.81 -17.53
C ASN A 91 6.67 9.84 -16.89
N GLN A 92 6.13 9.55 -15.71
CA GLN A 92 5.27 10.46 -14.94
C GLN A 92 6.06 11.33 -13.95
N GLY A 93 7.38 11.21 -13.90
CA GLY A 93 8.27 12.02 -13.07
C GLY A 93 8.44 11.51 -11.65
N GLU A 94 8.06 10.28 -11.37
CA GLU A 94 8.01 9.71 -10.01
C GLU A 94 9.32 9.06 -9.58
N LEU A 95 10.42 9.75 -9.85
CA LEU A 95 11.78 9.23 -9.69
C LEU A 95 12.11 8.92 -8.23
N SER A 96 11.63 9.72 -7.28
CA SER A 96 11.91 9.52 -5.85
C SER A 96 11.30 8.23 -5.31
N THR A 97 10.06 7.91 -5.69
CA THR A 97 9.40 6.65 -5.30
C THR A 97 10.11 5.46 -5.93
N LEU A 98 10.49 5.55 -7.20
CA LEU A 98 11.24 4.50 -7.89
C LEU A 98 12.60 4.24 -7.24
N GLU A 99 13.41 5.29 -7.09
CA GLU A 99 14.74 5.22 -6.48
C GLU A 99 14.68 4.67 -5.06
N SER A 100 13.77 5.18 -4.22
CA SER A 100 13.58 4.67 -2.86
C SER A 100 13.14 3.21 -2.82
N SER A 101 12.42 2.74 -3.85
CA SER A 101 11.98 1.35 -3.94
C SER A 101 13.10 0.42 -4.38
N ILE A 102 13.86 0.81 -5.40
CA ILE A 102 15.01 0.06 -5.92
C ILE A 102 16.10 -0.06 -4.85
N ASN A 103 16.40 1.02 -4.14
CA ASN A 103 17.42 1.04 -3.08
C ASN A 103 17.10 0.16 -1.85
N LYS A 104 15.88 -0.39 -1.76
CA LYS A 104 15.47 -1.32 -0.69
C LYS A 104 15.56 -2.79 -1.11
N LEU A 105 15.84 -3.07 -2.39
CA LEU A 105 16.03 -4.42 -2.90
C LEU A 105 17.48 -4.85 -2.65
N ASP A 106 17.67 -6.17 -2.48
CA ASP A 106 19.01 -6.73 -2.33
C ASP A 106 19.65 -6.92 -3.71
N ASP A 107 20.98 -6.89 -3.76
CA ASP A 107 21.75 -7.01 -5.00
C ASP A 107 21.36 -8.27 -5.79
N ASP A 108 21.16 -9.42 -5.13
CA ASP A 108 20.76 -10.68 -5.77
C ASP A 108 19.45 -10.54 -6.57
N LEU A 109 18.47 -9.80 -6.03
CA LEU A 109 17.19 -9.54 -6.71
C LEU A 109 17.35 -8.54 -7.86
N LEU A 110 18.21 -7.54 -7.72
CA LEU A 110 18.51 -6.60 -8.80
C LEU A 110 19.20 -7.32 -9.97
N PHE A 111 20.14 -8.21 -9.67
CA PHE A 111 20.85 -9.00 -10.69
C PHE A 111 19.93 -9.95 -11.45
N SER A 112 18.89 -10.51 -10.82
CA SER A 112 17.89 -11.34 -11.49
C SER A 112 16.88 -10.54 -12.33
N HIS A 113 16.82 -9.21 -12.14
CA HIS A 113 15.90 -8.30 -12.84
C HIS A 113 16.66 -7.11 -13.49
N PRO A 114 17.50 -7.34 -14.52
CA PRO A 114 18.40 -6.34 -15.11
C PRO A 114 17.71 -5.16 -15.84
N LYS A 115 16.38 -5.13 -15.86
CA LYS A 115 15.58 -4.01 -16.38
C LYS A 115 15.26 -2.96 -15.29
N LEU A 116 15.48 -3.31 -14.02
CA LEU A 116 15.32 -2.43 -12.86
C LEU A 116 16.63 -1.71 -12.52
#